data_AF-B8BQ43-F1
#
_entry.id   AF-B8BQ43-F1
#
_cell.length_a   1.000
_cell.length_b   1.000
_cell.length_c   1.000
_cell.angle_alpha   90.00
_cell.angle_beta   90.00
_cell.angle_gamma   90.00
#
_symmetry.space_group_name_H-M   'P 1'
#
loop_
_entity.id
_entity.type
_entity.pdbx_description
1 polymer ?
#
loop_
_entity_poly.entity_id
_entity_poly.type
_entity_poly.pdbx_seq_one_letter_code
_entity_poly.pdbx_strand_id
1 'polypeptide(L)'
;MGVRNGGCSGLSYVMDFSTSDEIEEEDEIDNYEKEGIQCVVDAKSLLYLYGLELDYSDDLIGGGFKFFNPNAEESCGCGSSFGV
;
A
#
# COMPACT_ATOMS: atom_id res chain seq x y z
N MET A 1 3.71 0.09 -5.03
CA MET A 1 3.33 0.03 -3.61
C MET A 1 4.18 -1.02 -2.94
N GLY A 2 4.62 -0.76 -1.71
CA GLY A 2 5.43 -1.71 -0.96
C GLY A 2 5.43 -1.43 0.53
N VAL A 3 6.22 -2.20 1.27
CA VAL A 3 6.49 -1.99 2.69
C VAL A 3 7.96 -1.68 2.90
N ARG A 4 8.24 -0.79 3.87
CA ARG A 4 9.60 -0.51 4.33
C ARG A 4 9.69 -0.72 5.83
N ASN A 5 10.84 -1.20 6.29
CA ASN A 5 11.16 -1.23 7.72
C ASN A 5 11.21 0.20 8.26
N GLY A 6 10.37 0.49 9.26
CA GLY A 6 10.22 1.83 9.83
C GLY A 6 8.82 2.10 10.37
N GLY A 7 8.60 3.32 10.88
CA GLY A 7 7.34 3.72 11.50
C GLY A 7 7.24 3.35 12.99
N CYS A 8 6.15 3.78 13.65
CA CYS A 8 5.96 3.59 15.08
C CYS A 8 5.75 2.11 15.48
N SER A 9 5.31 1.27 14.53
CA SER A 9 4.91 -0.13 14.76
C SER A 9 5.81 -1.17 14.07
N GLY A 10 6.86 -0.74 13.34
CA GLY A 10 7.87 -1.64 12.75
C GLY A 10 7.88 -1.68 11.23
N LEU A 11 6.71 -1.66 10.57
CA LEU A 11 6.58 -1.59 9.10
C LEU A 11 5.73 -0.38 8.69
N SER A 12 6.14 0.29 7.61
CA SER A 12 5.39 1.40 7.01
C SER A 12 4.99 1.08 5.57
N TYR A 13 3.76 1.45 5.20
CA TYR A 13 3.32 1.43 3.81
C TYR A 13 4.02 2.52 3.00
N VAL A 14 4.39 2.20 1.77
CA VAL A 14 4.97 3.15 0.83
C VAL A 14 4.25 3.07 -0.51
N MET A 15 3.88 4.24 -1.01
CA MET A 15 3.36 4.42 -2.36
C MET A 15 4.19 5.47 -3.06
N ASP A 16 4.60 5.16 -4.28
CA ASP A 16 5.30 6.05 -5.18
C ASP A 16 4.82 5.76 -6.60
N PHE A 17 5.02 6.72 -7.51
CA PHE A 17 4.77 6.52 -8.92
C PHE A 17 5.95 5.78 -9.53
N SER A 18 5.66 4.78 -10.36
CA SER A 18 6.66 4.01 -11.09
C SER A 18 6.45 4.19 -12.59
N THR A 19 7.55 4.11 -13.34
CA THR A 19 7.53 4.08 -14.81
C THR A 19 7.61 2.65 -15.31
N SER A 20 7.20 2.42 -16.56
CA SER A 20 7.19 1.07 -17.16
C SER A 20 8.55 0.39 -17.17
N ASP A 21 9.64 1.16 -17.20
CA ASP A 21 11.02 0.65 -17.19
C ASP A 21 11.50 0.22 -15.79
N GLU A 22 10.77 0.57 -14.73
CA GLU A 22 11.09 0.25 -13.33
C GLU A 22 10.28 -0.92 -12.79
N ILE A 23 9.31 -1.44 -13.56
CA ILE A 23 8.49 -2.59 -13.19
C ILE A 23 9.27 -3.86 -13.52
N GLU A 24 9.55 -4.67 -12.52
CA GLU A 24 10.26 -5.93 -12.68
C GLU A 24 9.27 -7.06 -13.05
N GLU A 25 9.75 -8.13 -13.70
CA GLU A 25 8.91 -9.27 -14.11
C GLU A 25 8.24 -9.99 -12.93
N GLU A 26 8.82 -9.87 -11.74
CA GLU A 26 8.35 -10.49 -10.50
C GLU A 26 7.30 -9.65 -9.77
N ASP A 27 7.09 -8.40 -10.18
CA ASP A 27 6.13 -7.50 -9.55
C ASP A 27 4.70 -7.91 -9.92
N GLU A 28 3.80 -7.82 -8.95
CA GLU A 28 2.39 -8.06 -9.18
C GLU A 28 1.71 -6.79 -9.69
N ILE A 29 0.94 -6.93 -10.76
CA ILE A 29 0.28 -5.80 -11.44
C ILE A 29 -1.23 -6.02 -11.42
N ASP A 30 -1.94 -5.18 -10.68
CA ASP A 30 -3.39 -5.14 -10.65
C ASP A 30 -3.91 -3.94 -11.46
N ASN A 31 -4.78 -4.24 -12.43
CA ASN A 31 -5.39 -3.23 -13.29
C ASN A 31 -6.82 -2.93 -12.84
N TYR A 32 -7.04 -1.71 -12.35
CA TYR A 32 -8.34 -1.19 -11.90
C TYR A 32 -8.96 -0.36 -13.02
N GLU A 33 -9.57 -1.05 -14.00
CA GLU A 33 -10.05 -0.44 -15.25
C GLU A 33 -11.13 0.62 -15.05
N LYS A 34 -11.98 0.48 -14.02
CA LYS A 34 -13.07 1.43 -13.75
C LYS A 34 -12.53 2.76 -13.22
N GLU A 35 -11.47 2.69 -12.43
CA GLU A 35 -10.78 3.83 -11.83
C GLU A 35 -9.69 4.38 -12.76
N GLY A 36 -9.28 3.61 -13.77
CA GLY A 36 -8.22 3.97 -14.72
C GLY A 36 -6.83 3.95 -14.08
N ILE A 37 -6.63 3.11 -13.06
CA ILE A 37 -5.41 3.06 -12.26
C ILE A 37 -4.76 1.69 -12.41
N GLN A 38 -3.43 1.66 -12.48
CA GLN A 38 -2.64 0.46 -12.36
C GLN A 38 -1.90 0.48 -11.02
N CYS A 39 -2.06 -0.57 -10.23
CA CYS A 39 -1.29 -0.77 -9.01
C CYS A 39 -0.19 -1.78 -9.29
N VAL A 40 1.05 -1.43 -8.96
CA VAL A 40 2.21 -2.31 -9.04
C VAL A 40 2.69 -2.57 -7.63
N VAL A 41 2.85 -3.83 -7.25
CA VAL A 41 3.30 -4.24 -5.90
C VAL A 41 4.58 -5.05 -6.05
N ASP A 42 5.62 -4.65 -5.33
CA ASP A 42 6.87 -5.41 -5.38
C ASP A 42 6.70 -6.80 -4.75
N ALA A 43 7.33 -7.80 -5.36
CA ALA A 43 7.18 -9.21 -4.99
C ALA A 43 7.41 -9.48 -3.48
N LYS A 44 8.36 -8.78 -2.87
CA LYS A 44 8.73 -8.97 -1.45
C LYS A 44 7.67 -8.41 -0.51
N SER A 45 7.04 -7.32 -0.91
CA SER A 45 5.98 -6.68 -0.13
C SER A 45 4.64 -7.39 -0.23
N LEU A 46 4.41 -8.18 -1.29
CA LEU A 46 3.16 -8.88 -1.53
C LEU A 46 2.69 -9.71 -0.33
N LEU A 47 3.61 -10.39 0.36
CA LEU A 47 3.29 -11.20 1.55
C LEU A 47 2.63 -10.39 2.67
N TYR A 48 2.98 -9.12 2.82
CA TYR A 48 2.46 -8.24 3.87
C TYR A 48 1.21 -7.46 3.42
N LEU A 49 1.01 -7.35 2.11
CA LEU A 49 -0.05 -6.56 1.50
C LEU A 49 -1.17 -7.43 0.91
N TYR A 50 -1.08 -8.75 1.02
CA TYR A 50 -2.07 -9.65 0.46
C TYR A 50 -3.45 -9.42 1.11
N GLY A 51 -4.42 -9.02 0.29
CA GLY A 51 -5.76 -8.67 0.77
C GLY A 51 -5.88 -7.27 1.39
N LEU A 52 -4.85 -6.43 1.25
CA LEU A 52 -4.95 -5.01 1.59
C LEU A 52 -6.02 -4.34 0.72
N GLU A 53 -6.93 -3.62 1.36
CA GLU A 53 -7.84 -2.70 0.69
C GLU A 53 -7.34 -1.25 0.86
N LEU A 54 -7.35 -0.50 -0.25
CA LEU A 54 -6.98 0.90 -0.29
C LEU A 54 -8.21 1.75 -0.61
N ASP A 55 -8.52 2.71 0.26
CA ASP A 55 -9.58 3.68 0.05
C ASP A 55 -8.99 5.09 -0.03
N TYR A 56 -9.64 6.01 -0.74
CA TYR A 56 -9.21 7.40 -0.88
C TYR A 56 -10.37 8.36 -0.64
N SER A 57 -10.15 9.34 0.23
CA SER A 57 -11.09 10.45 0.45
C SER A 57 -10.46 11.78 0.03
N ASP A 58 -11.23 12.63 -0.62
CA ASP A 58 -10.87 14.02 -0.98
C ASP A 58 -11.30 15.05 0.09
N ASP A 59 -11.70 14.58 1.28
CA ASP A 59 -12.13 15.43 2.38
C ASP A 59 -11.06 16.46 2.76
N LEU A 60 -11.51 17.69 3.02
CA LEU A 60 -10.62 18.80 3.32
C LEU A 60 -9.81 18.62 4.63
N ILE A 61 -10.34 17.81 5.56
CA ILE A 61 -9.69 17.44 6.82
C ILE A 61 -9.73 15.92 6.95
N GLY A 62 -8.56 15.29 6.97
CA GLY A 62 -8.46 13.83 7.07
C GLY A 62 -8.71 13.07 5.77
N GLY A 63 -8.83 13.78 4.64
CA GLY A 63 -8.71 13.20 3.31
C GLY A 63 -7.30 12.67 3.06
N GLY A 64 -7.22 11.70 2.16
CA GLY A 64 -6.02 10.93 1.86
C GLY A 64 -6.33 9.44 1.73
N PHE A 65 -5.26 8.68 1.57
CA PHE A 65 -5.33 7.23 1.47
C PHE A 65 -5.53 6.58 2.83
N LYS A 66 -6.44 5.61 2.88
CA LYS A 66 -6.71 4.76 4.04
C LYS A 66 -6.39 3.32 3.68
N PHE A 67 -5.61 2.68 4.53
CA PHE A 67 -5.13 1.32 4.36
C PHE A 67 -5.90 0.40 5.30
N PHE A 68 -6.53 -0.63 4.76
CA PHE A 68 -7.20 -1.68 5.52
C PHE A 68 -6.48 -3.00 5.27
N ASN A 69 -5.54 -3.35 6.15
CA ASN A 69 -4.75 -4.57 6.01
C ASN A 69 -5.25 -5.66 6.96
N PRO A 70 -5.81 -6.77 6.46
CA PRO A 70 -6.26 -7.87 7.32
C PRO A 70 -5.10 -8.59 8.02
N ASN A 71 -3.86 -8.41 7.57
CA ASN A 71 -2.67 -9.04 8.16
C ASN A 71 -2.01 -8.18 9.26
N ALA A 72 -2.49 -6.96 9.51
CA ALA A 72 -1.93 -6.09 10.54
C ALA A 72 -2.50 -6.46 11.93
N GLU A 73 -1.65 -6.95 12.84
CA GLU A 73 -2.04 -7.21 14.24
C GLU A 73 -2.22 -5.90 15.03
N GLU A 74 -1.36 -4.92 14.75
CA GLU A 74 -1.42 -3.58 15.34
C GLU A 74 -1.31 -2.52 14.25
N SER A 75 -2.18 -1.51 14.28
CA SER A 75 -2.11 -0.34 13.38
C SER A 75 -1.84 0.93 14.21
N CYS A 76 -0.91 1.76 13.76
CA CYS A 76 -0.64 3.05 14.40
C CYS A 76 -1.88 3.97 14.28
N GLY A 77 -2.07 4.88 15.23
CA GLY A 77 -3.23 5.78 15.28
C GLY A 77 -3.44 6.68 14.05
N CYS A 78 -2.41 6.82 13.18
CA CYS A 78 -2.51 7.51 11.90
C CYS A 78 -2.64 6.58 10.68
N GLY A 79 -2.65 5.25 10.87
CA GLY A 79 -2.92 4.23 9.83
C GLY A 79 -1.79 3.98 8.82
N SER A 80 -0.68 4.72 8.87
CA SER A 80 0.41 4.63 7.89
C SER A 80 1.50 3.60 8.23
N SER A 81 1.44 3.00 9.42
CA SER A 81 2.36 1.95 9.86
C SER A 81 1.64 0.88 10.65
N PHE A 82 2.17 -0.34 10.59
CA PHE A 82 1.58 -1.52 11.22
C PHE A 82 2.65 -2.48 11.75
N GLY A 83 2.24 -3.32 12.68
CA GLY A 83 2.96 -4.51 13.12
C GLY A 83 2.29 -5.76 12.57
N VAL A 84 3.09 -6.78 12.30
CA VAL A 84 2.67 -8.14 11.91
C VAL A 84 3.18 -9.16 12.92
#